data_AF-A0A2H5WF38-F1
#
_entry.id   AF-A0A2H5WF38-F1
#
_cell.length_a   1.000
_cell.length_b   1.000
_cell.length_c   1.000
_cell.angle_alpha   90.00
_cell.angle_beta   90.00
_cell.angle_gamma   90.00
#
_symmetry.space_group_name_H-M   'P 1'
#
loop_
_entity.id
_entity.type
_entity.pdbx_description
1 polymer ?
#
loop_
_entity_poly.entity_id
_entity_poly.type
_entity_poly.pdbx_seq_one_letter_code
_entity_poly.pdbx_strand_id
1 'polypeptide(L)'
;MLQAPLWRVRAWLAQGAAEEEDADVEGTGVEPEQHEGRIRPCLVWRGRDRSKLVREASEIAPGDVVVVPASYGIEGLGQAVRAQAVGEEQLDLWEAARHAAGQPPAVRLTRATLQPWIDCPPVKDLLAAIDPALDRAAIQEAVEALLAYRREDEDAAPAPPDWWLKLVRQAGAGRLLEHPSGGVILVARSPRRPAAEPDLFADDDDLASAADREVTLEEHSRLARRAAERIAERCLPEKLRRAVALAAFWHDAGKLDPRFQLILRQGDELALAAASEPIAKSANVPTSPARRRAIREASGLPEDFRHEMLSMELARRFAVPNDDCLADLVLHLVASHHGHGRPFAPVCHDPSPPDVRGALGGIDCCLNAVDRFSSPPAHRLDSGVAERFWRLTRRYGWWGLAYLEALVRLADWYASNFALAQESDS
;
A
#
# COMPACT_ATOMS: atom_id res chain seq x y z
N MET A 1 -3.14 -4.30 -13.21
CA MET A 1 -4.24 -5.21 -12.84
C MET A 1 -5.11 -5.42 -14.06
N LEU A 2 -5.48 -6.68 -14.34
CA LEU A 2 -6.41 -6.99 -15.42
C LEU A 2 -7.84 -6.89 -14.86
N GLN A 3 -8.67 -6.06 -15.49
CA GLN A 3 -10.09 -5.98 -15.18
C GLN A 3 -10.84 -6.94 -16.10
N ALA A 4 -11.76 -7.73 -15.54
CA ALA A 4 -12.58 -8.67 -16.29
C ALA A 4 -14.00 -8.77 -15.66
N PRO A 5 -15.05 -8.97 -16.47
CA PRO A 5 -16.40 -9.19 -15.96
C PRO A 5 -16.47 -10.41 -15.02
N LEU A 6 -17.23 -10.30 -13.93
CA LEU A 6 -17.33 -11.36 -12.92
C LEU A 6 -17.73 -12.72 -13.51
N TRP A 7 -18.72 -12.73 -14.40
CA TRP A 7 -19.19 -13.95 -15.06
C TRP A 7 -18.07 -14.64 -15.86
N ARG A 8 -17.21 -13.86 -16.54
CA ARG A 8 -16.11 -14.38 -17.35
C ARG A 8 -15.02 -14.98 -16.47
N VAL A 9 -14.70 -14.32 -15.35
CA VAL A 9 -13.75 -14.85 -14.36
C VAL A 9 -14.25 -16.17 -13.79
N ARG A 10 -15.52 -16.25 -13.39
CA ARG A 10 -16.14 -17.47 -12.85
C ARG A 10 -16.13 -18.61 -13.88
N ALA A 11 -16.52 -18.34 -15.12
CA ALA A 11 -16.52 -19.34 -16.21
C ALA A 11 -15.10 -19.84 -16.52
N TRP A 12 -14.13 -18.93 -16.64
CA TRP A 12 -12.73 -19.25 -16.89
C TRP A 12 -12.11 -20.11 -15.78
N LEU A 13 -12.45 -19.85 -14.52
CA LEU A 13 -11.99 -20.66 -13.39
C LEU A 13 -12.68 -22.04 -13.31
N ALA A 14 -13.90 -22.18 -13.83
CA ALA A 14 -14.66 -23.43 -13.83
C ALA A 14 -14.18 -24.46 -14.88
N GLN A 15 -13.29 -24.09 -15.81
CA GLN A 15 -12.87 -24.92 -16.96
C GLN A 15 -14.04 -25.47 -17.80
N GLY A 16 -15.10 -24.68 -17.99
CA GLY A 16 -15.99 -24.88 -19.12
C GLY A 16 -15.32 -24.33 -20.38
N ALA A 17 -15.25 -25.12 -21.46
CA ALA A 17 -14.86 -24.58 -22.76
C ALA A 17 -15.75 -23.36 -23.06
N ALA A 18 -15.12 -22.19 -23.22
CA ALA A 18 -15.85 -21.02 -23.69
C ALA A 18 -16.21 -21.30 -25.16
N GLU A 19 -17.48 -21.57 -25.42
CA GLU A 19 -18.01 -21.40 -26.78
C GLU A 19 -17.82 -19.92 -27.13
N GLU A 20 -17.08 -19.71 -28.22
CA GLU A 20 -16.87 -18.41 -28.85
C GLU A 20 -18.22 -17.89 -29.33
N GLU A 21 -18.64 -16.74 -28.78
CA GLU A 21 -19.36 -15.64 -29.43
C GLU A 21 -20.08 -14.85 -28.33
N ASP A 22 -19.58 -13.67 -27.96
CA ASP A 22 -20.42 -12.48 -28.06
C ASP A 22 -19.67 -11.18 -27.78
N ALA A 23 -19.99 -10.21 -28.62
CA ALA A 23 -19.54 -8.84 -28.55
C ALA A 23 -20.20 -8.10 -27.39
N ASP A 24 -19.51 -7.07 -26.91
CA ASP A 24 -19.95 -6.16 -25.85
C ASP A 24 -21.23 -5.42 -26.28
N VAL A 25 -22.39 -5.92 -25.83
CA VAL A 25 -23.68 -5.25 -25.95
C VAL A 25 -24.22 -5.04 -24.54
N GLU A 26 -24.20 -3.79 -24.08
CA GLU A 26 -24.93 -3.39 -22.88
C GLU A 26 -26.43 -3.59 -23.10
N GLY A 27 -27.04 -4.46 -22.29
CA GLY A 27 -28.48 -4.37 -22.00
C GLY A 27 -29.36 -5.58 -22.26
N THR A 28 -28.86 -6.70 -22.80
CA THR A 28 -29.69 -7.92 -22.94
C THR A 28 -28.86 -9.19 -22.82
N GLY A 29 -28.84 -9.78 -21.64
CA GLY A 29 -28.38 -11.15 -21.42
C GLY A 29 -29.02 -11.64 -20.14
N VAL A 30 -29.93 -12.60 -20.25
CA VAL A 30 -30.46 -13.35 -19.12
C VAL A 30 -29.25 -13.83 -18.31
N GLU A 31 -29.13 -13.42 -17.05
CA GLU A 31 -28.07 -13.95 -16.18
C GLU A 31 -28.17 -15.48 -16.25
N PRO A 32 -27.12 -16.21 -16.65
CA PRO A 32 -27.07 -17.62 -16.37
C PRO A 32 -26.99 -17.72 -14.85
N GLU A 33 -28.15 -17.87 -14.22
CA GLU A 33 -28.27 -18.21 -12.82
C GLU A 33 -27.37 -19.42 -12.54
N GLN A 34 -26.53 -19.25 -11.52
CA GLN A 34 -25.94 -20.34 -10.75
C GLN A 34 -24.98 -21.27 -11.50
N HIS A 35 -23.76 -20.79 -11.75
CA HIS A 35 -22.62 -21.70 -11.59
C HIS A 35 -22.43 -21.99 -10.10
N GLU A 36 -23.18 -22.93 -9.54
CA GLU A 36 -22.80 -23.72 -8.34
C GLU A 36 -21.65 -24.69 -8.68
N GLY A 37 -20.68 -24.20 -9.46
CA GLY A 37 -19.58 -24.98 -9.97
C GLY A 37 -18.39 -24.88 -9.03
N ARG A 38 -17.79 -26.03 -8.72
CA ARG A 38 -16.41 -26.05 -8.26
C ARG A 38 -15.53 -25.36 -9.29
N ILE A 39 -14.70 -24.45 -8.83
CA ILE A 39 -13.71 -23.76 -9.65
C ILE A 39 -12.32 -24.26 -9.30
N ARG A 40 -11.36 -24.03 -10.21
CA ARG A 40 -9.95 -24.14 -9.89
C ARG A 40 -9.62 -23.25 -8.67
N PRO A 41 -8.86 -23.74 -7.67
CA PRO A 41 -8.56 -22.96 -6.47
C PRO A 41 -7.86 -21.65 -6.80
N CYS A 42 -8.37 -20.55 -6.25
CA CYS A 42 -7.75 -19.23 -6.36
C CYS A 42 -7.80 -18.50 -5.02
N LEU A 43 -6.94 -17.51 -4.84
CA LEU A 43 -6.92 -16.70 -3.63
C LEU A 43 -7.74 -15.43 -3.89
N VAL A 44 -8.78 -15.20 -3.10
CA VAL A 44 -9.40 -13.87 -3.02
C VAL A 44 -8.54 -13.02 -2.08
N TRP A 45 -7.85 -12.05 -2.65
CA TRP A 45 -6.94 -11.16 -1.95
C TRP A 45 -7.72 -10.01 -1.29
N ARG A 46 -7.61 -9.94 0.04
CA ARG A 46 -8.23 -8.89 0.88
C ARG A 46 -7.24 -8.32 1.91
N GLY A 47 -5.97 -8.32 1.53
CA GLY A 47 -4.85 -8.07 2.43
C GLY A 47 -4.30 -9.34 3.05
N ARG A 48 -3.18 -9.21 3.76
CA ARG A 48 -2.38 -10.35 4.23
C ARG A 48 -3.15 -11.38 5.05
N ASP A 49 -3.95 -10.91 6.00
CA ASP A 49 -4.56 -11.75 7.05
C ASP A 49 -6.02 -12.13 6.75
N ARG A 50 -6.65 -11.46 5.77
CA ARG A 50 -8.07 -11.68 5.39
C ARG A 50 -8.26 -12.38 4.05
N SER A 51 -7.16 -12.67 3.36
CA SER A 51 -7.20 -13.40 2.10
C SER A 51 -7.63 -14.84 2.33
N LYS A 52 -8.47 -15.37 1.43
CA LYS A 52 -9.00 -16.72 1.53
C LYS A 52 -8.81 -17.50 0.24
N LEU A 53 -8.43 -18.77 0.37
CA LEU A 53 -8.43 -19.71 -0.74
C LEU A 53 -9.89 -20.11 -1.00
N VAL A 54 -10.41 -19.76 -2.17
CA VAL A 54 -11.77 -20.09 -2.59
C VAL A 54 -11.77 -21.25 -3.57
N ARG A 55 -12.83 -22.04 -3.54
CA ARG A 55 -13.03 -23.20 -4.45
C ARG A 55 -14.39 -23.22 -5.11
N GLU A 56 -15.25 -22.26 -4.80
CA GLU A 56 -16.59 -22.13 -5.35
C GLU A 56 -16.76 -20.76 -6.02
N ALA A 57 -17.42 -20.73 -7.18
CA ALA A 57 -17.62 -19.48 -7.94
C ALA A 57 -18.42 -18.42 -7.16
N SER A 58 -19.36 -18.87 -6.32
CA SER A 58 -20.20 -18.03 -5.44
C SER A 58 -19.38 -17.23 -4.42
N GLU A 59 -18.17 -17.67 -4.09
CA GLU A 59 -17.29 -17.00 -3.13
C GLU A 59 -16.55 -15.79 -3.68
N ILE A 60 -16.61 -15.56 -4.99
CA ILE A 60 -15.99 -14.42 -5.68
C ILE A 60 -17.09 -13.38 -5.95
N ALA A 61 -16.92 -12.16 -5.46
CA ALA A 61 -17.85 -11.05 -5.63
C ALA A 61 -17.28 -9.94 -6.53
N PRO A 62 -18.14 -9.04 -7.07
CA PRO A 62 -17.65 -7.84 -7.76
C PRO A 62 -16.71 -7.02 -6.87
N GLY A 63 -15.58 -6.58 -7.42
CA GLY A 63 -14.57 -5.82 -6.70
C GLY A 63 -13.53 -6.65 -5.93
N ASP A 64 -13.70 -7.98 -5.83
CA ASP A 64 -12.65 -8.84 -5.28
C ASP A 64 -11.42 -8.85 -6.18
N VAL A 65 -10.24 -8.83 -5.57
CA VAL A 65 -8.96 -9.08 -6.26
C VAL A 65 -8.70 -10.58 -6.24
N VAL A 66 -8.72 -11.22 -7.40
CA VAL A 66 -8.46 -12.66 -7.51
C VAL A 66 -7.01 -12.90 -7.93
N VAL A 67 -6.28 -13.67 -7.13
CA VAL A 67 -4.91 -14.09 -7.39
C VAL A 67 -4.91 -15.56 -7.78
N VAL A 68 -4.31 -15.86 -8.92
CA VAL A 68 -4.27 -17.17 -9.56
C VAL A 68 -2.84 -17.54 -9.93
N PRO A 69 -2.49 -18.83 -9.99
CA PRO A 69 -1.24 -19.26 -10.58
C PRO A 69 -1.11 -18.78 -12.03
N ALA A 70 0.08 -18.35 -12.44
CA ALA A 70 0.34 -17.95 -13.82
C ALA A 70 0.00 -19.07 -14.83
N SER A 71 0.18 -20.34 -14.43
CA SER A 71 -0.18 -21.54 -15.21
C SER A 71 -1.66 -21.67 -15.55
N TYR A 72 -2.53 -20.80 -15.03
CA TYR A 72 -3.92 -20.78 -15.44
C TYR A 72 -4.11 -20.07 -16.79
N GLY A 73 -3.12 -19.30 -17.24
CA GLY A 73 -3.19 -18.45 -18.43
C GLY A 73 -4.02 -17.19 -18.20
N ILE A 74 -4.25 -16.40 -19.26
CA ILE A 74 -5.15 -15.23 -19.23
C ILE A 74 -6.04 -15.12 -20.47
N GLU A 75 -5.90 -16.02 -21.44
CA GLU A 75 -6.55 -15.97 -22.75
C GLU A 75 -8.09 -15.93 -22.62
N GLY A 76 -8.63 -16.78 -21.74
CA GLY A 76 -10.08 -16.85 -21.46
C GLY A 76 -10.66 -15.61 -20.74
N LEU A 77 -9.82 -14.65 -20.34
CA LEU A 77 -10.27 -13.38 -19.76
C LEU A 77 -10.47 -12.28 -20.82
N GLY A 78 -10.17 -12.58 -22.10
CA GLY A 78 -10.24 -11.60 -23.19
C GLY A 78 -9.12 -10.55 -23.11
N GLN A 79 -8.00 -10.91 -22.51
CA GLN A 79 -6.83 -10.06 -22.33
C GLN A 79 -5.63 -10.70 -23.04
N ALA A 80 -4.82 -9.88 -23.71
CA ALA A 80 -3.57 -10.32 -24.31
C ALA A 80 -2.43 -9.48 -23.74
N VAL A 81 -1.37 -10.15 -23.25
CA VAL A 81 -0.16 -9.48 -22.77
C VAL A 81 0.89 -9.55 -23.88
N ARG A 82 1.29 -8.38 -24.38
CA ARG A 82 2.44 -8.24 -25.31
C ARG A 82 3.73 -7.82 -24.60
N ALA A 83 3.74 -7.90 -23.28
CA ALA A 83 4.85 -7.43 -22.46
C ALA A 83 5.92 -8.50 -22.27
N GLN A 84 7.14 -8.05 -22.00
CA GLN A 84 8.24 -8.91 -21.60
C GLN A 84 8.00 -9.44 -20.19
N ALA A 85 8.06 -10.76 -20.03
CA ALA A 85 7.73 -11.44 -18.80
C ALA A 85 8.77 -12.53 -18.47
N VAL A 86 8.69 -13.08 -17.27
CA VAL A 86 9.48 -14.24 -16.83
C VAL A 86 8.56 -15.41 -16.47
N GLY A 87 9.18 -16.56 -16.16
CA GLY A 87 8.47 -17.78 -15.81
C GLY A 87 7.99 -18.58 -17.03
N GLU A 88 7.58 -19.82 -16.77
CA GLU A 88 7.21 -20.82 -17.79
C GLU A 88 6.15 -20.31 -18.76
N GLU A 89 5.11 -19.66 -18.23
CA GLU A 89 3.98 -19.12 -19.02
C GLU A 89 4.25 -17.76 -19.64
N GLN A 90 5.39 -17.13 -19.34
CA GLN A 90 5.70 -15.76 -19.78
C GLN A 90 4.60 -14.74 -19.41
N LEU A 91 4.05 -14.86 -18.19
CA LEU A 91 3.01 -13.96 -17.66
C LEU A 91 3.46 -13.18 -16.41
N ASP A 92 4.62 -13.50 -15.85
CA ASP A 92 5.11 -12.79 -14.67
C ASP A 92 5.83 -11.50 -15.07
N LEU A 93 5.16 -10.38 -14.86
CA LEU A 93 5.60 -9.04 -15.28
C LEU A 93 6.32 -8.26 -14.18
N TRP A 94 6.56 -8.83 -13.01
CA TRP A 94 6.99 -8.06 -11.83
C TRP A 94 8.27 -7.24 -12.08
N GLU A 95 9.30 -7.84 -12.68
CA GLU A 95 10.57 -7.16 -12.98
C GLU A 95 10.37 -5.96 -13.91
N ALA A 96 9.65 -6.18 -15.03
CA ALA A 96 9.39 -5.15 -16.03
C ALA A 96 8.47 -4.05 -15.49
N ALA A 97 7.40 -4.41 -14.78
CA ALA A 97 6.44 -3.49 -14.18
C ALA A 97 7.10 -2.61 -13.11
N ARG A 98 7.92 -3.21 -12.24
CA ARG A 98 8.69 -2.50 -11.22
C ARG A 98 9.64 -1.48 -11.85
N HIS A 99 10.37 -1.87 -12.89
CA HIS A 99 11.26 -0.98 -13.61
C HIS A 99 10.52 0.17 -14.30
N ALA A 100 9.39 -0.13 -14.96
CA ALA A 100 8.55 0.85 -15.63
C ALA A 100 7.92 1.87 -14.66
N ALA A 101 7.60 1.44 -13.43
CA ALA A 101 7.13 2.30 -12.35
C ALA A 101 8.24 3.20 -11.74
N GLY A 102 9.46 3.19 -12.30
CA GLY A 102 10.57 4.01 -11.84
C GLY A 102 11.17 3.57 -10.50
N GLN A 103 10.77 2.39 -9.98
CA GLN A 103 11.36 1.83 -8.77
C GLN A 103 12.77 1.29 -9.06
N PRO A 104 13.64 1.17 -8.04
CA PRO A 104 14.96 0.56 -8.21
C PRO A 104 14.83 -0.83 -8.87
N PRO A 105 15.61 -1.09 -9.95
CA PRO A 105 15.62 -2.39 -10.61
C PRO A 105 15.79 -3.51 -9.59
N ALA A 106 14.93 -4.52 -9.69
CA ALA A 106 15.06 -5.71 -8.89
C ALA A 106 14.75 -6.93 -9.75
N VAL A 107 15.43 -8.03 -9.47
CA VAL A 107 15.28 -9.30 -10.19
C VAL A 107 15.12 -10.43 -9.19
N ARG A 108 14.12 -11.29 -9.40
CA ARG A 108 13.94 -12.51 -8.61
C ARG A 108 14.72 -13.65 -9.25
N LEU A 109 15.67 -14.19 -8.49
CA LEU A 109 16.45 -15.37 -8.84
C LEU A 109 15.85 -16.56 -8.10
N THR A 110 14.80 -17.13 -8.68
CA THR A 110 14.09 -18.29 -8.15
C THR A 110 14.01 -19.36 -9.22
N ARG A 111 13.80 -20.62 -8.82
CA ARG A 111 13.59 -21.70 -9.79
C ARG A 111 12.41 -21.41 -10.73
N ALA A 112 11.31 -20.87 -10.20
CA ALA A 112 10.11 -20.58 -10.98
C ALA A 112 10.32 -19.48 -12.03
N THR A 113 11.07 -18.41 -11.69
CA THR A 113 11.33 -17.30 -12.62
C THR A 113 12.33 -17.67 -13.71
N LEU A 114 13.31 -18.52 -13.37
CA LEU A 114 14.38 -18.96 -14.27
C LEU A 114 14.07 -20.27 -15.03
N GLN A 115 12.93 -20.90 -14.76
CA GLN A 115 12.53 -22.18 -15.35
C GLN A 115 12.69 -22.25 -16.88
N PRO A 116 12.34 -21.22 -17.67
CA PRO A 116 12.52 -21.25 -19.13
C PRO A 116 13.98 -21.38 -19.62
N TRP A 117 14.95 -21.06 -18.75
CA TRP A 117 16.38 -21.01 -19.07
C TRP A 117 17.21 -21.97 -18.21
N ILE A 118 16.56 -22.94 -17.55
CA ILE A 118 17.24 -23.79 -16.56
C ILE A 118 18.33 -24.68 -17.16
N ASP A 119 18.23 -24.97 -18.45
CA ASP A 119 19.23 -25.74 -19.21
C ASP A 119 20.42 -24.88 -19.67
N CYS A 120 20.36 -23.55 -19.49
CA CYS A 120 21.49 -22.67 -19.72
C CYS A 120 22.52 -22.88 -18.59
N PRO A 121 23.78 -23.30 -18.89
CA PRO A 121 24.78 -23.63 -17.88
C PRO A 121 24.96 -22.58 -16.77
N PRO A 122 25.16 -21.28 -17.04
CA PRO A 122 25.30 -20.27 -15.98
C PRO A 122 24.03 -20.08 -15.14
N VAL A 123 22.84 -20.35 -15.68
CA VAL A 123 21.58 -20.28 -14.90
C VAL A 123 21.51 -21.44 -13.92
N LYS A 124 21.94 -22.63 -14.33
CA LYS A 124 22.03 -23.80 -13.47
C LYS A 124 23.03 -23.58 -12.33
N ASP A 125 24.20 -23.04 -12.63
CA ASP A 125 25.21 -22.72 -11.61
C ASP A 125 24.72 -21.63 -10.65
N LEU A 126 24.03 -20.61 -11.15
CA LEU A 126 23.40 -19.58 -10.33
C LEU A 126 22.36 -20.17 -9.38
N LEU A 127 21.48 -21.05 -9.85
CA LEU A 127 20.49 -21.71 -8.99
C LEU A 127 21.15 -22.61 -7.94
N ALA A 128 22.24 -23.30 -8.28
CA ALA A 128 23.01 -24.10 -7.33
C ALA A 128 23.72 -23.24 -6.27
N ALA A 129 24.19 -22.04 -6.62
CA ALA A 129 24.80 -21.10 -5.66
C ALA A 129 23.79 -20.52 -4.66
N ILE A 130 22.50 -20.56 -4.97
CA ILE A 130 21.43 -20.01 -4.12
C ILE A 130 20.92 -21.03 -3.09
N ASP A 131 21.13 -22.33 -3.31
CA ASP A 131 20.60 -23.43 -2.49
C ASP A 131 21.77 -24.27 -1.91
N PRO A 132 22.01 -24.38 -0.57
CA PRO A 132 21.21 -23.92 0.57
C PRO A 132 21.90 -22.86 1.48
N ALA A 133 23.12 -22.42 1.16
CA ALA A 133 23.83 -21.39 1.92
C ALA A 133 23.86 -20.10 1.12
N LEU A 134 23.28 -19.03 1.68
CA LEU A 134 23.35 -17.66 1.14
C LEU A 134 24.78 -17.12 1.20
N ASP A 135 25.68 -17.68 0.38
CA ASP A 135 26.99 -17.12 0.16
C ASP A 135 26.89 -16.02 -0.90
N ARG A 136 26.93 -14.78 -0.42
CA ARG A 136 26.87 -13.59 -1.28
C ARG A 136 28.01 -13.55 -2.30
N ALA A 137 29.19 -14.08 -1.98
CA ALA A 137 30.32 -14.10 -2.90
C ALA A 137 30.05 -15.09 -4.04
N ALA A 138 29.59 -16.30 -3.72
CA ALA A 138 29.23 -17.31 -4.71
C ALA A 138 28.09 -16.84 -5.64
N ILE A 139 27.06 -16.21 -5.09
CA ILE A 139 25.95 -15.64 -5.89
C ILE A 139 26.46 -14.53 -6.82
N GLN A 140 27.35 -13.67 -6.32
CA GLN A 140 27.92 -12.59 -7.13
C GLN A 140 28.77 -13.13 -8.29
N GLU A 141 29.61 -14.14 -8.02
CA GLU A 141 30.42 -14.81 -9.04
C GLU A 141 29.55 -15.48 -10.11
N ALA A 142 28.48 -16.19 -9.70
CA ALA A 142 27.54 -16.80 -10.64
C ALA A 142 26.77 -15.76 -11.48
N VAL A 143 26.41 -14.61 -10.90
CA VAL A 143 25.81 -13.50 -11.63
C VAL A 143 26.79 -12.91 -12.66
N GLU A 144 28.06 -12.75 -12.30
CA GLU A 144 29.09 -12.26 -13.22
C GLU A 144 29.33 -13.25 -14.37
N ALA A 145 29.37 -14.55 -14.08
CA ALA A 145 29.46 -15.60 -15.09
C ALA A 145 28.25 -15.57 -16.04
N LEU A 146 27.03 -15.40 -15.52
CA LEU A 146 25.82 -15.26 -16.31
C LEU A 146 25.85 -14.02 -17.24
N LEU A 147 26.35 -12.90 -16.74
CA LEU A 147 26.46 -11.66 -17.52
C LEU A 147 27.58 -11.69 -18.58
N ALA A 148 28.59 -12.54 -18.38
CA ALA A 148 29.70 -12.75 -19.30
C ALA A 148 29.41 -13.85 -20.34
N TYR A 149 28.43 -14.72 -20.08
CA TYR A 149 28.07 -15.82 -20.95
C TYR A 149 27.68 -15.35 -22.36
N ARG A 150 28.29 -15.98 -23.36
CA ARG A 150 27.95 -15.81 -24.77
C ARG A 150 27.57 -17.16 -25.32
N ARG A 151 26.39 -17.23 -25.95
CA ARG A 151 25.92 -18.43 -26.61
C ARG A 151 26.82 -18.70 -27.82
N GLU A 152 27.47 -19.87 -27.84
CA GLU A 152 28.44 -20.22 -28.89
C GLU A 152 27.76 -20.73 -30.17
N ASP A 153 26.60 -21.39 -30.05
CA ASP A 153 25.85 -21.99 -31.16
C ASP A 153 24.33 -21.67 -31.12
N GLU A 154 23.68 -21.58 -32.28
CA GLU A 154 22.22 -21.40 -32.39
C GLU A 154 21.41 -22.59 -31.89
N ASP A 155 22.03 -23.77 -31.72
CA ASP A 155 21.42 -24.99 -31.17
C ASP A 155 21.56 -25.11 -29.64
N ALA A 156 22.31 -24.21 -28.99
CA ALA A 156 22.49 -24.26 -27.53
C ALA A 156 21.19 -23.95 -26.78
N ALA A 157 21.08 -24.29 -25.49
CA ALA A 157 19.91 -23.95 -24.68
C ALA A 157 19.58 -22.44 -24.72
N PRO A 158 18.29 -22.04 -24.66
CA PRO A 158 17.90 -20.64 -24.67
C PRO A 158 18.48 -19.90 -23.46
N ALA A 159 19.14 -18.78 -23.71
CA ALA A 159 19.65 -17.90 -22.68
C ALA A 159 18.57 -16.92 -22.20
N PRO A 160 18.70 -16.35 -20.98
CA PRO A 160 17.83 -15.27 -20.53
C PRO A 160 17.86 -14.07 -21.50
N PRO A 161 16.73 -13.38 -21.69
CA PRO A 161 16.63 -12.30 -22.67
C PRO A 161 17.41 -11.05 -22.24
N ASP A 162 17.87 -10.26 -23.22
CA ASP A 162 18.72 -9.08 -23.00
C ASP A 162 18.13 -8.05 -22.03
N TRP A 163 16.82 -7.83 -22.09
CA TRP A 163 16.13 -6.89 -21.21
C TRP A 163 16.26 -7.32 -19.74
N TRP A 164 16.21 -8.63 -19.47
CA TRP A 164 16.30 -9.18 -18.13
C TRP A 164 17.75 -9.15 -17.65
N LEU A 165 18.72 -9.52 -18.50
CA LEU A 165 20.15 -9.40 -18.22
C LEU A 165 20.56 -7.94 -17.92
N LYS A 166 19.94 -6.96 -18.56
CA LYS A 166 20.14 -5.54 -18.26
C LYS A 166 19.70 -5.19 -16.82
N LEU A 167 18.57 -5.73 -16.35
CA LEU A 167 18.11 -5.53 -14.98
C LEU A 167 19.02 -6.23 -13.96
N VAL A 168 19.48 -7.44 -14.26
CA VAL A 168 20.47 -8.15 -13.44
C VAL A 168 21.75 -7.32 -13.30
N ARG A 169 22.27 -6.77 -14.40
CA ARG A 169 23.46 -5.91 -14.37
C ARG A 169 23.28 -4.68 -13.49
N GLN A 170 22.10 -4.06 -13.54
CA GLN A 170 21.77 -2.91 -12.68
C GLN A 170 21.62 -3.30 -11.20
N ALA A 171 21.10 -4.50 -10.93
CA ALA A 171 20.86 -5.02 -9.59
C ALA A 171 22.08 -5.73 -8.96
N GLY A 172 23.10 -6.10 -9.75
CA GLY A 172 24.22 -6.95 -9.31
C GLY A 172 24.99 -6.41 -8.10
N ALA A 173 25.29 -5.11 -8.07
CA ALA A 173 25.93 -4.47 -6.91
C ALA A 173 24.95 -4.18 -5.74
N GLY A 174 23.75 -4.73 -5.82
CA GLY A 174 22.59 -4.44 -5.00
C GLY A 174 22.61 -5.02 -3.57
N ARG A 175 21.45 -4.89 -2.93
CA ARG A 175 21.10 -5.68 -1.75
C ARG A 175 20.55 -7.02 -2.19
N LEU A 176 20.83 -8.04 -1.41
CA LEU A 176 20.30 -9.38 -1.60
C LEU A 176 19.26 -9.63 -0.50
N LEU A 177 18.06 -10.04 -0.89
CA LEU A 177 16.96 -10.35 0.01
C LEU A 177 16.54 -11.81 -0.21
N GLU A 178 16.17 -12.52 0.85
CA GLU A 178 15.59 -13.84 0.72
C GLU A 178 14.18 -13.77 0.11
N HIS A 179 13.89 -14.67 -0.82
CA HIS A 179 12.54 -14.79 -1.38
C HIS A 179 11.71 -15.79 -0.53
N PRO A 180 10.47 -15.46 -0.12
CA PRO A 180 9.66 -16.32 0.77
C PRO A 180 9.38 -17.73 0.25
N SER A 181 9.41 -17.93 -1.07
CA SER A 181 9.21 -19.24 -1.72
C SER A 181 10.52 -19.98 -2.01
N GLY A 182 11.64 -19.56 -1.40
CA GLY A 182 12.98 -19.99 -1.75
C GLY A 182 13.58 -19.18 -2.92
N GLY A 183 14.90 -19.04 -2.91
CA GLY A 183 15.63 -18.17 -3.83
C GLY A 183 15.98 -16.81 -3.25
N VAL A 184 16.43 -15.89 -4.10
CA VAL A 184 16.85 -14.54 -3.69
C VAL A 184 16.29 -13.45 -4.60
N ILE A 185 16.23 -12.23 -4.09
CA ILE A 185 15.89 -11.02 -4.83
C ILE A 185 17.12 -10.12 -4.81
N LEU A 186 17.68 -9.81 -5.98
CA LEU A 186 18.70 -8.77 -6.12
C LEU A 186 18.00 -7.44 -6.36
N VAL A 187 18.28 -6.45 -5.51
CA VAL A 187 17.68 -5.11 -5.59
C VAL A 187 18.79 -4.08 -5.75
N ALA A 188 18.78 -3.35 -6.86
CA ALA A 188 19.73 -2.29 -7.14
C ALA A 188 19.80 -1.28 -5.99
N ARG A 189 21.02 -0.80 -5.69
CA ARG A 189 21.23 0.35 -4.83
C ARG A 189 20.91 1.60 -5.64
N SER A 190 19.72 2.17 -5.46
CA SER A 190 19.41 3.48 -6.05
C SER A 190 19.81 4.60 -5.07
N PRO A 191 20.41 5.71 -5.55
CA PRO A 191 20.18 6.99 -4.89
C PRO A 191 18.65 7.20 -4.93
N ARG A 192 18.01 7.34 -3.76
CA ARG A 192 16.55 7.38 -3.65
C ARG A 192 15.99 8.46 -4.58
N ARG A 193 15.12 8.07 -5.53
CA ARG A 193 14.29 9.04 -6.26
C ARG A 193 12.97 9.18 -5.48
N PRO A 194 12.52 10.39 -5.12
CA PRO A 194 11.30 10.60 -4.32
C PRO A 194 9.97 10.26 -5.02
N ALA A 195 10.01 9.56 -6.17
CA ALA A 195 8.91 9.50 -7.14
C ALA A 195 8.34 8.09 -7.33
N ALA A 196 8.50 7.19 -6.35
CA ALA A 196 7.72 5.95 -6.39
C ALA A 196 6.25 6.30 -6.11
N GLU A 197 5.37 5.99 -7.06
CA GLU A 197 3.92 5.96 -6.77
C GLU A 197 3.67 5.01 -5.60
N PRO A 198 2.84 5.39 -4.61
CA PRO A 198 2.51 4.51 -3.50
C PRO A 198 1.87 3.23 -4.05
N ASP A 199 2.30 2.09 -3.48
CA ASP A 199 1.74 0.79 -3.81
C ASP A 199 0.27 0.75 -3.38
N LEU A 200 -0.65 0.79 -4.35
CA LEU A 200 -2.09 0.74 -4.12
C LEU A 200 -2.56 -0.61 -3.50
N PHE A 201 -1.66 -1.60 -3.40
CA PHE A 201 -1.90 -2.91 -2.77
C PHE A 201 -1.16 -3.10 -1.45
N ALA A 202 -0.32 -2.15 -1.04
CA ALA A 202 0.16 -2.17 0.34
C ALA A 202 -1.07 -2.03 1.23
N ASP A 203 -1.30 -3.00 2.12
CA ASP A 203 -2.26 -2.80 3.19
C ASP A 203 -1.84 -1.50 3.91
N ASP A 204 -2.76 -0.53 4.04
CA ASP A 204 -2.56 0.75 4.76
C ASP A 204 -2.11 0.57 6.23
N ASP A 205 -1.95 -0.68 6.67
CA ASP A 205 -1.27 -1.14 7.87
C ASP A 205 0.27 -1.12 7.77
N ASP A 206 0.85 -0.60 6.67
CA ASP A 206 2.24 -0.13 6.62
C ASP A 206 2.38 1.17 7.45
N LEU A 207 2.14 0.99 8.76
CA LEU A 207 2.12 1.97 9.85
C LEU A 207 3.43 2.76 10.03
N ALA A 208 4.44 2.50 9.20
CA ALA A 208 5.68 3.24 9.21
C ALA A 208 6.16 3.43 7.77
N SER A 209 5.91 4.61 7.22
CA SER A 209 6.65 5.08 6.05
C SER A 209 8.06 5.44 6.48
N ALA A 210 9.06 4.76 5.93
CA ALA A 210 10.47 5.07 6.20
C ALA A 210 10.83 6.44 5.62
N ALA A 211 11.25 7.37 6.47
CA ALA A 211 11.95 8.58 6.06
C ALA A 211 13.47 8.44 6.29
N ASP A 212 14.29 9.26 5.64
CA ASP A 212 15.76 9.25 5.85
C ASP A 212 16.16 9.68 7.28
N ARG A 213 15.27 10.41 7.96
CA ARG A 213 15.38 10.81 9.37
C ARG A 213 14.01 10.75 10.05
N GLU A 214 14.00 10.81 11.38
CA GLU A 214 12.75 11.04 12.10
C GLU A 214 12.19 12.42 11.74
N VAL A 215 10.89 12.46 11.44
CA VAL A 215 10.17 13.70 11.16
C VAL A 215 9.15 13.90 12.27
N THR A 216 9.21 15.06 12.93
CA THR A 216 8.32 15.36 14.05
C THR A 216 6.90 15.59 13.55
N LEU A 217 5.91 15.32 14.40
CA LEU A 217 4.51 15.49 14.07
C LEU A 217 4.18 16.95 13.72
N GLU A 218 4.79 17.90 14.45
CA GLU A 218 4.65 19.33 14.21
C GLU A 218 5.24 19.74 12.85
N GLU A 219 6.45 19.26 12.52
CA GLU A 219 7.11 19.55 11.25
C GLU A 219 6.26 19.05 10.07
N HIS A 220 5.81 17.79 10.13
CA HIS A 220 4.98 17.18 9.10
C HIS A 220 3.64 17.93 8.94
N SER A 221 2.96 18.23 10.04
CA SER A 221 1.66 18.93 10.02
C SER A 221 1.78 20.33 9.40
N ARG A 222 2.86 21.07 9.69
CA ARG A 222 3.14 22.37 9.07
C ARG A 222 3.44 22.26 7.58
N LEU A 223 4.18 21.22 7.16
CA LEU A 223 4.43 20.96 5.74
C LEU A 223 3.14 20.61 4.99
N ALA A 224 2.30 19.74 5.56
CA ALA A 224 1.01 19.34 4.98
C ALA A 224 0.06 20.53 4.84
N ARG A 225 -0.03 21.37 5.88
CA ARG A 225 -0.80 22.61 5.81
C ARG A 225 -0.32 23.55 4.70
N ARG A 226 0.99 23.81 4.62
CA ARG A 226 1.55 24.69 3.57
C ARG A 226 1.32 24.13 2.17
N ALA A 227 1.45 22.81 1.98
CA ALA A 227 1.14 22.16 0.71
C ALA A 227 -0.34 22.34 0.35
N ALA A 228 -1.24 22.08 1.31
CA ALA A 228 -2.68 22.26 1.15
C ALA A 228 -3.06 23.70 0.79
N GLU A 229 -2.48 24.70 1.47
CA GLU A 229 -2.70 26.13 1.20
C GLU A 229 -2.32 26.47 -0.26
N ARG A 230 -1.11 26.09 -0.70
CA ARG A 230 -0.62 26.35 -2.07
C ARG A 230 -1.43 25.63 -3.15
N ILE A 231 -1.93 24.43 -2.86
CA ILE A 231 -2.78 23.69 -3.78
C ILE A 231 -4.15 24.37 -3.86
N ALA A 232 -4.77 24.62 -2.71
CA ALA A 232 -6.11 25.19 -2.59
C ALA A 232 -6.20 26.60 -3.19
N GLU A 233 -5.16 27.44 -3.06
CA GLU A 233 -5.11 28.77 -3.68
C GLU A 233 -5.34 28.75 -5.19
N ARG A 234 -4.88 27.71 -5.87
CA ARG A 234 -4.93 27.59 -7.33
C ARG A 234 -6.22 26.99 -7.87
N CYS A 235 -6.93 26.22 -7.04
CA CYS A 235 -8.05 25.40 -7.52
C CYS A 235 -9.34 25.53 -6.70
N LEU A 236 -9.31 26.18 -5.53
CA LEU A 236 -10.49 26.33 -4.67
C LEU A 236 -10.87 27.80 -4.45
N PRO A 237 -12.18 28.08 -4.27
CA PRO A 237 -12.64 29.37 -3.79
C PRO A 237 -12.24 29.58 -2.33
N GLU A 238 -12.06 30.85 -1.94
CA GLU A 238 -11.56 31.26 -0.62
C GLU A 238 -12.26 30.56 0.55
N LYS A 239 -13.59 30.39 0.45
CA LYS A 239 -14.41 29.76 1.50
C LYS A 239 -14.01 28.32 1.84
N LEU A 240 -13.38 27.58 0.92
CA LEU A 240 -13.00 26.17 1.12
C LEU A 240 -11.53 25.99 1.48
N ARG A 241 -10.68 26.98 1.20
CA ARG A 241 -9.22 26.91 1.41
C ARG A 241 -8.89 26.64 2.88
N ARG A 242 -9.56 27.36 3.78
CA ARG A 242 -9.38 27.20 5.23
C ARG A 242 -9.71 25.78 5.70
N ALA A 243 -10.74 25.14 5.14
CA ALA A 243 -11.14 23.80 5.52
C ALA A 243 -10.05 22.78 5.18
N VAL A 244 -9.55 22.84 3.94
CA VAL A 244 -8.50 21.93 3.44
C VAL A 244 -7.18 22.14 4.18
N ALA A 245 -6.80 23.39 4.43
CA ALA A 245 -5.59 23.71 5.19
C ALA A 245 -5.65 23.21 6.65
N LEU A 246 -6.80 23.39 7.32
CA LEU A 246 -6.99 22.92 8.69
C LEU A 246 -7.05 21.40 8.76
N ALA A 247 -7.74 20.75 7.82
CA ALA A 247 -7.78 19.30 7.73
C ALA A 247 -6.39 18.70 7.50
N ALA A 248 -5.61 19.26 6.56
CA ALA A 248 -4.24 18.81 6.30
C ALA A 248 -3.31 18.99 7.51
N PHE A 249 -3.50 20.05 8.32
CA PHE A 249 -2.72 20.23 9.53
C PHE A 249 -3.04 19.17 10.61
N TRP A 250 -4.31 18.78 10.74
CA TRP A 250 -4.76 17.88 11.81
C TRP A 250 -4.89 16.42 11.40
N HIS A 251 -4.69 16.07 10.12
CA HIS A 251 -4.97 14.73 9.60
C HIS A 251 -4.24 13.61 10.35
N ASP A 252 -3.04 13.91 10.84
CA ASP A 252 -2.13 12.98 11.51
C ASP A 252 -2.11 13.12 13.04
N ALA A 253 -2.93 14.00 13.62
CA ALA A 253 -2.91 14.28 15.06
C ALA A 253 -3.17 13.04 15.94
N GLY A 254 -3.90 12.05 15.44
CA GLY A 254 -4.14 10.77 16.10
C GLY A 254 -2.89 9.90 16.25
N LYS A 255 -1.78 10.24 15.58
CA LYS A 255 -0.46 9.65 15.88
C LYS A 255 0.03 9.99 17.28
N LEU A 256 -0.59 10.94 17.99
CA LEU A 256 -0.34 11.22 19.40
C LEU A 256 -0.73 10.07 20.35
N ASP A 257 -1.44 9.02 19.89
CA ASP A 257 -1.64 7.83 20.71
C ASP A 257 -0.29 7.22 21.12
N PRO A 258 -0.01 7.02 22.42
CA PRO A 258 1.28 6.54 22.89
C PRO A 258 1.65 5.15 22.34
N ARG A 259 0.65 4.30 22.07
CA ARG A 259 0.86 2.98 21.48
C ARG A 259 1.24 3.11 20.00
N PHE A 260 0.66 4.08 19.30
CA PHE A 260 1.05 4.39 17.91
C PHE A 260 2.48 4.96 17.85
N GLN A 261 2.86 5.84 18.78
CA GLN A 261 4.24 6.32 18.90
C GLN A 261 5.23 5.18 19.19
N LEU A 262 4.85 4.21 20.04
CA LEU A 262 5.66 3.03 20.30
C LEU A 262 5.88 2.19 19.02
N ILE A 263 4.86 2.03 18.17
CA ILE A 263 5.00 1.36 16.87
C ILE A 263 5.96 2.13 15.96
N LEU A 264 5.82 3.45 15.85
CA LEU A 264 6.74 4.27 15.04
C LEU A 264 8.19 4.15 15.53
N ARG A 265 8.39 3.95 16.84
CA ARG A 265 9.69 3.69 17.47
C ARG A 265 10.05 2.19 17.55
N GLN A 266 9.38 1.35 16.77
CA GLN A 266 9.68 -0.07 16.62
C GLN A 266 9.61 -0.90 17.92
N GLY A 267 8.75 -0.50 18.86
CA GLY A 267 8.62 -1.17 20.16
C GLY A 267 9.68 -0.75 21.18
N ASP A 268 10.47 0.30 20.91
CA ASP A 268 11.47 0.81 21.85
C ASP A 268 10.83 1.75 22.88
N GLU A 269 10.47 1.20 24.04
CA GLU A 269 9.89 1.94 25.16
C GLU A 269 10.85 2.98 25.75
N LEU A 270 12.16 2.71 25.75
CA LEU A 270 13.16 3.64 26.27
C LEU A 270 13.30 4.84 25.34
N ALA A 271 13.34 4.62 24.02
CA ALA A 271 13.33 5.69 23.04
C ALA A 271 12.05 6.53 23.12
N LEU A 272 10.89 5.90 23.38
CA LEU A 272 9.64 6.61 23.60
C LEU A 272 9.68 7.47 24.88
N ALA A 273 10.17 6.93 25.99
CA ALA A 273 10.26 7.65 27.25
C ALA A 273 11.28 8.81 27.22
N ALA A 274 12.34 8.68 26.43
CA ALA A 274 13.35 9.71 26.23
C ALA A 274 12.96 10.75 25.18
N ALA A 275 11.91 10.51 24.39
CA ALA A 275 11.49 11.40 23.32
C ALA A 275 10.93 12.72 23.87
N SER A 276 11.46 13.85 23.39
CA SER A 276 10.93 15.17 23.70
C SER A 276 9.71 15.55 22.85
N GLU A 277 9.57 14.94 21.67
CA GLU A 277 8.53 15.27 20.70
C GLU A 277 7.95 14.01 20.03
N PRO A 278 6.63 14.02 19.71
CA PRO A 278 6.00 12.98 18.93
C PRO A 278 6.45 13.04 17.47
N ILE A 279 6.57 11.88 16.83
CA ILE A 279 6.98 11.76 15.43
C ILE A 279 5.80 11.40 14.53
N ALA A 280 5.82 11.91 13.30
CA ALA A 280 4.92 11.49 12.23
C ALA A 280 5.49 10.32 11.42
N LYS A 281 6.83 10.22 11.34
CA LYS A 281 7.55 9.18 10.58
C LYS A 281 8.83 8.75 11.29
N SER A 282 9.17 7.48 11.13
CA SER A 282 10.39 6.88 11.67
C SER A 282 11.54 6.89 10.64
N ALA A 283 12.77 6.96 11.14
CA ALA A 283 13.96 6.84 10.30
C ALA A 283 14.17 5.42 9.74
N ASN A 284 13.66 4.42 10.46
CA ASN A 284 13.80 3.01 10.12
C ASN A 284 12.46 2.29 10.29
N VAL A 285 12.20 1.34 9.40
CA VAL A 285 11.02 0.47 9.43
C VAL A 285 11.49 -0.96 9.52
N PRO A 286 10.96 -1.78 10.45
CA PRO A 286 11.32 -3.20 10.52
C PRO A 286 11.07 -3.88 9.17
N THR A 287 12.11 -4.49 8.62
CA THR A 287 12.05 -5.15 7.30
C THR A 287 11.25 -6.46 7.35
N SER A 288 11.17 -7.11 8.52
CA SER A 288 10.45 -8.37 8.71
C SER A 288 8.99 -8.16 9.10
N PRO A 289 8.04 -8.75 8.36
CA PRO A 289 6.64 -8.88 8.75
C PRO A 289 6.37 -9.41 10.16
N ALA A 290 7.07 -10.48 10.57
CA ALA A 290 6.86 -11.11 11.87
C ALA A 290 7.24 -10.13 12.99
N ARG A 291 8.29 -9.35 12.78
CA ARG A 291 8.71 -8.31 13.73
C ARG A 291 7.69 -7.17 13.84
N ARG A 292 7.09 -6.72 12.72
CA ARG A 292 6.02 -5.69 12.77
C ARG A 292 4.81 -6.18 13.55
N ARG A 293 4.39 -7.44 13.32
CA ARG A 293 3.28 -8.07 14.06
C ARG A 293 3.57 -8.13 15.55
N ALA A 294 4.75 -8.63 15.94
CA ALA A 294 5.15 -8.70 17.34
C ALA A 294 5.18 -7.33 18.02
N ILE A 295 5.67 -6.29 17.34
CA ILE A 295 5.67 -4.90 17.86
C ILE A 295 4.24 -4.39 18.04
N ARG A 296 3.36 -4.61 17.06
CA ARG A 296 1.96 -4.19 17.15
C ARG A 296 1.24 -4.89 18.30
N GLU A 297 1.38 -6.20 18.41
CA GLU A 297 0.81 -7.00 19.50
C GLU A 297 1.33 -6.52 20.86
N ALA A 298 2.65 -6.31 20.99
CA ALA A 298 3.25 -5.82 22.23
C ALA A 298 2.83 -4.39 22.59
N SER A 299 2.54 -3.53 21.60
CA SER A 299 2.10 -2.16 21.84
C SER A 299 0.70 -2.04 22.45
N GLY A 300 -0.12 -3.10 22.36
CA GLY A 300 -1.52 -3.07 22.77
C GLY A 300 -2.40 -2.15 21.91
N LEU A 301 -1.93 -1.74 20.73
CA LEU A 301 -2.75 -0.99 19.77
C LEU A 301 -3.79 -1.94 19.16
N PRO A 302 -5.10 -1.61 19.22
CA PRO A 302 -6.14 -2.51 18.73
C PRO A 302 -5.98 -2.86 17.24
N GLU A 303 -6.51 -4.03 16.88
CA GLU A 303 -6.78 -4.36 15.50
C GLU A 303 -7.70 -3.30 14.88
N ASP A 304 -7.47 -2.98 13.59
CA ASP A 304 -8.19 -1.94 12.86
C ASP A 304 -8.14 -0.53 13.49
N PHE A 305 -7.23 -0.26 14.44
CA PHE A 305 -6.98 1.11 14.90
C PHE A 305 -6.54 1.99 13.73
N ARG A 306 -7.23 3.12 13.58
CA ARG A 306 -7.02 4.11 12.52
C ARG A 306 -6.70 5.47 13.13
N HIS A 307 -5.49 5.98 12.87
CA HIS A 307 -5.05 7.25 13.46
C HIS A 307 -5.94 8.42 12.99
N GLU A 308 -6.46 8.38 11.77
CA GLU A 308 -7.40 9.35 11.21
C GLU A 308 -8.69 9.52 12.05
N MET A 309 -9.15 8.47 12.73
CA MET A 309 -10.34 8.52 13.58
C MET A 309 -10.05 9.25 14.88
N LEU A 310 -8.87 9.02 15.46
CA LEU A 310 -8.41 9.78 16.62
C LEU A 310 -8.03 11.22 16.24
N SER A 311 -7.45 11.44 15.05
CA SER A 311 -7.20 12.77 14.50
C SER A 311 -8.48 13.58 14.40
N MET A 312 -9.56 12.97 13.88
CA MET A 312 -10.87 13.60 13.80
C MET A 312 -11.37 13.99 15.20
N GLU A 313 -11.22 13.11 16.20
CA GLU A 313 -11.63 13.38 17.57
C GLU A 313 -10.84 14.55 18.20
N LEU A 314 -9.53 14.57 18.02
CA LEU A 314 -8.67 15.65 18.50
C LEU A 314 -9.00 16.96 17.78
N ALA A 315 -9.18 16.94 16.46
CA ALA A 315 -9.59 18.11 15.70
C ALA A 315 -10.95 18.65 16.18
N ARG A 316 -11.91 17.75 16.49
CA ARG A 316 -13.23 18.13 17.00
C ARG A 316 -13.15 18.89 18.31
N ARG A 317 -12.22 18.51 19.19
CA ARG A 317 -12.06 19.13 20.52
C ARG A 317 -11.21 20.39 20.52
N PHE A 318 -10.15 20.43 19.71
CA PHE A 318 -9.10 21.43 19.85
C PHE A 318 -8.92 22.36 18.64
N ALA A 319 -9.48 22.01 17.47
CA ALA A 319 -9.14 22.67 16.22
C ALA A 319 -10.32 23.34 15.51
N VAL A 320 -11.47 22.68 15.49
CA VAL A 320 -12.58 23.13 14.64
C VAL A 320 -13.25 24.38 15.22
N PRO A 321 -13.58 25.37 14.38
CA PRO A 321 -14.27 26.58 14.82
C PRO A 321 -15.76 26.31 15.08
N ASN A 322 -16.43 27.27 15.75
CA ASN A 322 -17.88 27.25 16.00
C ASN A 322 -18.75 27.47 14.72
N ASP A 323 -18.21 27.21 13.53
CA ASP A 323 -18.96 27.20 12.27
C ASP A 323 -19.23 25.76 11.87
N ASP A 324 -20.47 25.31 12.03
CA ASP A 324 -20.88 23.93 11.80
C ASP A 324 -20.56 23.43 10.39
N CYS A 325 -20.63 24.31 9.38
CA CYS A 325 -20.39 23.92 8.00
C CYS A 325 -18.90 23.69 7.72
N LEU A 326 -18.06 24.56 8.26
CA LEU A 326 -16.61 24.45 8.16
C LEU A 326 -16.10 23.28 9.02
N ALA A 327 -16.60 23.14 10.24
CA ALA A 327 -16.29 22.04 11.14
C ALA A 327 -16.66 20.69 10.51
N ASP A 328 -17.85 20.58 9.89
CA ASP A 328 -18.27 19.34 9.24
C ASP A 328 -17.30 18.92 8.13
N LEU A 329 -16.92 19.85 7.26
CA LEU A 329 -15.98 19.55 6.17
C LEU A 329 -14.59 19.19 6.70
N VAL A 330 -14.07 19.91 7.69
CA VAL A 330 -12.73 19.63 8.26
C VAL A 330 -12.66 18.24 8.86
N LEU A 331 -13.62 17.89 9.72
CA LEU A 331 -13.65 16.59 10.39
C LEU A 331 -13.82 15.44 9.40
N HIS A 332 -14.60 15.65 8.33
CA HIS A 332 -14.74 14.66 7.26
C HIS A 332 -13.41 14.43 6.53
N LEU A 333 -12.77 15.52 6.07
CA LEU A 333 -11.50 15.44 5.35
C LEU A 333 -10.38 14.81 6.20
N VAL A 334 -10.37 15.08 7.52
CA VAL A 334 -9.47 14.40 8.45
C VAL A 334 -9.80 12.91 8.55
N ALA A 335 -11.06 12.54 8.74
CA ALA A 335 -11.45 11.14 8.89
C ALA A 335 -11.23 10.31 7.60
N SER A 336 -11.35 10.94 6.43
CA SER A 336 -11.35 10.23 5.15
C SER A 336 -10.02 10.25 4.39
N HIS A 337 -8.94 10.73 5.00
CA HIS A 337 -7.68 10.90 4.27
C HIS A 337 -7.05 9.57 3.82
N HIS A 338 -7.30 8.46 4.52
CA HIS A 338 -6.97 7.09 4.07
C HIS A 338 -8.14 6.36 3.39
N GLY A 339 -9.20 7.07 3.00
CA GLY A 339 -10.34 6.49 2.27
C GLY A 339 -11.44 5.85 3.14
N HIS A 340 -11.21 5.66 4.44
CA HIS A 340 -12.25 5.31 5.42
C HIS A 340 -13.20 6.50 5.70
N GLY A 341 -14.26 6.29 6.48
CA GLY A 341 -15.24 7.36 6.77
C GLY A 341 -16.11 7.75 5.57
N ARG A 342 -16.19 6.87 4.56
CA ARG A 342 -16.94 7.06 3.31
C ARG A 342 -17.96 5.92 3.05
N PRO A 343 -19.04 5.78 3.84
CA PRO A 343 -19.38 6.57 5.02
C PRO A 343 -18.88 5.97 6.34
N PHE A 344 -18.33 4.76 6.34
CA PHE A 344 -18.08 4.00 7.57
C PHE A 344 -16.60 3.98 7.96
N ALA A 345 -16.36 4.10 9.27
CA ALA A 345 -15.06 3.83 9.87
C ALA A 345 -14.92 2.32 10.17
N PRO A 346 -13.70 1.74 10.12
CA PRO A 346 -13.46 0.38 10.56
C PRO A 346 -13.87 0.13 12.01
N VAL A 347 -14.40 -1.06 12.28
CA VAL A 347 -14.75 -1.46 13.65
C VAL A 347 -13.47 -1.71 14.42
N CYS A 348 -13.24 -0.90 15.45
CA CYS A 348 -12.05 -0.95 16.29
C CYS A 348 -12.50 -0.95 17.74
N HIS A 349 -12.32 -2.09 18.42
CA HIS A 349 -12.67 -2.27 19.82
C HIS A 349 -11.48 -1.98 20.72
N ASP A 350 -11.53 -0.86 21.45
CA ASP A 350 -10.50 -0.43 22.39
C ASP A 350 -11.10 -0.34 23.80
N PRO A 351 -11.02 -1.41 24.61
CA PRO A 351 -11.67 -1.44 25.93
C PRO A 351 -10.95 -0.59 26.98
N SER A 352 -9.70 -0.19 26.74
CA SER A 352 -8.88 0.56 27.69
C SER A 352 -7.97 1.57 26.95
N PRO A 353 -8.56 2.58 26.29
CA PRO A 353 -7.78 3.57 25.57
C PRO A 353 -6.93 4.40 26.55
N PRO A 354 -5.61 4.57 26.31
CA PRO A 354 -4.77 5.40 27.17
C PRO A 354 -5.02 6.89 26.97
N ASP A 355 -4.55 7.69 27.92
CA ASP A 355 -4.40 9.14 27.80
C ASP A 355 -3.65 9.51 26.51
N VAL A 356 -4.05 10.61 25.90
CA VAL A 356 -3.34 11.29 24.81
C VAL A 356 -2.88 12.64 25.32
N ARG A 357 -1.56 12.89 25.27
CA ARG A 357 -0.94 14.14 25.71
C ARG A 357 0.12 14.56 24.69
N GLY A 358 0.05 15.81 24.25
CA GLY A 358 1.05 16.40 23.36
C GLY A 358 0.66 17.83 22.99
N ALA A 359 1.45 18.46 22.14
CA ALA A 359 1.13 19.76 21.59
C ALA A 359 1.20 19.71 20.06
N LEU A 360 0.26 20.38 19.39
CA LEU A 360 0.26 20.51 17.94
C LEU A 360 -0.16 21.93 17.57
N GLY A 361 0.64 22.64 16.79
CA GLY A 361 0.42 24.03 16.42
C GLY A 361 0.44 24.99 17.62
N GLY A 362 1.16 24.64 18.69
CA GLY A 362 1.15 25.36 19.97
C GLY A 362 -0.13 25.18 20.79
N ILE A 363 -1.00 24.24 20.41
CA ILE A 363 -2.22 23.90 21.15
C ILE A 363 -1.94 22.62 21.95
N ASP A 364 -2.09 22.70 23.27
CA ASP A 364 -1.99 21.54 24.16
C ASP A 364 -3.19 20.61 23.93
N CYS A 365 -2.90 19.42 23.41
CA CYS A 365 -3.86 18.35 23.16
C CYS A 365 -3.80 17.37 24.34
N CYS A 366 -4.70 17.56 25.31
CA CYS A 366 -4.83 16.65 26.46
C CYS A 366 -6.21 15.99 26.46
N LEU A 367 -6.23 14.68 26.23
CA LEU A 367 -7.44 13.86 26.31
C LEU A 367 -7.18 12.69 27.26
N ASN A 368 -7.83 12.67 28.42
CA ASN A 368 -7.66 11.58 29.37
C ASN A 368 -8.42 10.31 28.91
N ALA A 369 -8.08 9.17 29.51
CA ALA A 369 -8.67 7.87 29.21
C ALA A 369 -10.20 7.86 29.36
N VAL A 370 -10.75 8.57 30.35
CA VAL A 370 -12.20 8.62 30.60
C VAL A 370 -12.93 9.36 29.48
N ASP A 371 -12.43 10.53 29.08
CA ASP A 371 -13.01 11.33 28.00
C ASP A 371 -12.89 10.61 26.65
N ARG A 372 -11.77 9.91 26.45
CA ARG A 372 -11.54 9.10 25.26
C ARG A 372 -12.49 7.91 25.19
N PHE A 373 -12.66 7.18 26.29
CA PHE A 373 -13.59 6.05 26.40
C PHE A 373 -15.06 6.49 26.27
N SER A 374 -15.41 7.66 26.82
CA SER A 374 -16.79 8.17 26.81
C SER A 374 -17.22 8.77 25.47
N SER A 375 -16.26 9.04 24.57
CA SER A 375 -16.57 9.52 23.21
C SER A 375 -17.18 8.38 22.40
N PRO A 376 -18.29 8.59 21.67
CA PRO A 376 -18.81 7.56 20.77
C PRO A 376 -17.71 7.13 19.78
N PRO A 377 -17.31 5.85 19.75
CA PRO A 377 -16.29 5.41 18.82
C PRO A 377 -16.77 5.60 17.38
N ALA A 378 -15.84 5.96 16.48
CA ALA A 378 -16.14 6.38 15.10
C ALA A 378 -16.90 5.32 14.28
N HIS A 379 -16.76 4.03 14.62
CA HIS A 379 -17.45 2.93 13.93
C HIS A 379 -18.93 2.79 14.31
N ARG A 380 -19.40 3.44 15.38
CA ARG A 380 -20.83 3.44 15.71
C ARG A 380 -21.61 4.25 14.69
N LEU A 381 -22.85 3.80 14.44
CA LEU A 381 -23.77 4.48 13.55
C LEU A 381 -24.14 5.88 14.04
N ASP A 382 -24.20 6.10 15.36
CA ASP A 382 -24.53 7.38 15.99
C ASP A 382 -23.30 8.27 16.24
N SER A 383 -22.12 7.91 15.72
CA SER A 383 -20.88 8.71 15.87
C SER A 383 -20.91 10.04 15.09
N GLY A 384 -21.83 10.17 14.14
CA GLY A 384 -21.94 11.31 13.24
C GLY A 384 -21.03 11.22 12.00
N VAL A 385 -20.19 10.18 11.87
CA VAL A 385 -19.30 10.01 10.70
C VAL A 385 -20.11 9.76 9.43
N ALA A 386 -21.06 8.82 9.47
CA ALA A 386 -21.86 8.47 8.31
C ALA A 386 -22.80 9.61 7.89
N GLU A 387 -23.46 10.26 8.84
CA GLU A 387 -24.33 11.40 8.57
C GLU A 387 -23.55 12.57 8.00
N ARG A 388 -22.34 12.85 8.50
CA ARG A 388 -21.44 13.89 7.98
C ARG A 388 -21.08 13.62 6.52
N PHE A 389 -20.68 12.39 6.18
CA PHE A 389 -20.42 12.01 4.79
C PHE A 389 -21.62 12.28 3.88
N TRP A 390 -22.82 11.89 4.29
CA TRP A 390 -24.03 12.08 3.48
C TRP A 390 -24.46 13.55 3.38
N ARG A 391 -24.34 14.33 4.47
CA ARG A 391 -24.58 15.79 4.44
C ARG A 391 -23.63 16.47 3.46
N LEU A 392 -22.34 16.16 3.51
CA LEU A 392 -21.33 16.76 2.64
C LEU A 392 -21.46 16.30 1.18
N THR A 393 -21.78 15.03 0.95
CA THR A 393 -22.06 14.50 -0.39
C THR A 393 -23.24 15.24 -1.03
N ARG A 394 -24.32 15.50 -0.27
CA ARG A 394 -25.46 16.29 -0.77
C ARG A 394 -25.08 17.76 -1.04
N ARG A 395 -24.17 18.32 -0.25
CA ARG A 395 -23.74 19.72 -0.36
C ARG A 395 -22.77 19.99 -1.51
N TYR A 396 -21.78 19.11 -1.68
CA TYR A 396 -20.68 19.29 -2.64
C TYR A 396 -20.79 18.38 -3.86
N GLY A 397 -21.73 17.43 -3.86
CA GLY A 397 -21.85 16.40 -4.88
C GLY A 397 -20.79 15.31 -4.72
N TRP A 398 -21.02 14.17 -5.39
CA TRP A 398 -20.13 13.00 -5.38
C TRP A 398 -18.70 13.36 -5.79
N TRP A 399 -18.56 14.11 -6.88
CA TRP A 399 -17.26 14.52 -7.42
C TRP A 399 -16.62 15.66 -6.64
N GLY A 400 -17.42 16.61 -6.14
CA GLY A 400 -16.89 17.74 -5.39
C GLY A 400 -16.30 17.33 -4.04
N LEU A 401 -16.98 16.43 -3.31
CA LEU A 401 -16.44 15.91 -2.06
C LEU A 401 -15.19 15.05 -2.31
N ALA A 402 -15.24 14.14 -3.30
CA ALA A 402 -14.08 13.33 -3.69
C ALA A 402 -12.88 14.19 -4.10
N TYR A 403 -13.12 15.30 -4.81
CA TYR A 403 -12.08 16.25 -5.17
C TYR A 403 -11.43 16.88 -3.94
N LEU A 404 -12.22 17.35 -2.96
CA LEU A 404 -11.68 17.94 -1.73
C LEU A 404 -10.87 16.95 -0.89
N GLU A 405 -11.33 15.68 -0.82
CA GLU A 405 -10.59 14.59 -0.17
C GLU A 405 -9.24 14.35 -0.85
N ALA A 406 -9.21 14.33 -2.19
CA ALA A 406 -7.99 14.14 -2.96
C ALA A 406 -6.96 15.26 -2.75
N LEU A 407 -7.40 16.51 -2.51
CA LEU A 407 -6.47 17.62 -2.24
C LEU A 407 -5.72 17.45 -0.90
N VAL A 408 -6.40 16.93 0.14
CA VAL A 408 -5.75 16.66 1.43
C VAL A 408 -4.76 15.49 1.30
N ARG A 409 -5.15 14.43 0.58
CA ARG A 409 -4.25 13.30 0.28
C ARG A 409 -3.02 13.73 -0.50
N LEU A 410 -3.19 14.60 -1.49
CA LEU A 410 -2.09 15.17 -2.26
C LEU A 410 -1.18 16.05 -1.40
N ALA A 411 -1.75 16.83 -0.48
CA ALA A 411 -1.00 17.68 0.44
C ALA A 411 -0.13 16.86 1.42
N ASP A 412 -0.69 15.78 1.99
CA ASP A 412 0.09 14.82 2.80
C ASP A 412 1.22 14.21 1.95
N TRP A 413 0.91 13.70 0.75
CA TRP A 413 1.93 13.15 -0.15
C TRP A 413 3.08 14.14 -0.42
N TYR A 414 2.77 15.42 -0.67
CA TYR A 414 3.79 16.45 -0.82
C TYR A 414 4.58 16.68 0.47
N ALA A 415 3.93 16.79 1.63
CA ALA A 415 4.62 16.99 2.90
C ALA A 415 5.56 15.82 3.21
N SER A 416 5.08 14.62 2.91
CA SER A 416 5.80 13.36 2.99
C SER A 416 7.06 13.33 2.14
N ASN A 417 7.04 13.95 0.94
CA ASN A 417 8.17 14.01 0.02
C ASN A 417 9.09 15.22 0.23
N PHE A 418 8.55 16.40 0.56
CA PHE A 418 9.36 17.61 0.80
C PHE A 418 10.16 17.54 2.10
N ALA A 419 9.66 16.83 3.12
CA ALA A 419 10.46 16.50 4.30
C ALA A 419 11.73 15.71 3.93
N LEU A 420 11.70 14.94 2.82
CA LEU A 420 12.86 14.21 2.30
C LEU A 420 13.76 15.08 1.41
N ALA A 421 13.25 16.18 0.85
CA ALA A 421 13.95 16.99 -0.16
C ALA A 421 14.65 18.25 0.39
N GLN A 422 14.30 18.76 1.58
CA GLN A 422 14.89 20.01 2.11
C GLN A 422 16.39 19.94 2.41
N GLU A 423 17.04 18.76 2.32
CA GLU A 423 18.47 18.59 2.62
C GLU A 423 19.34 18.21 1.41
N SER A 424 18.81 18.19 0.17
CA SER A 424 19.67 17.99 -1.01
C SER A 424 20.33 19.28 -1.54
N ASP A 425 20.04 20.44 -0.95
CA ASP A 425 20.66 21.74 -1.24
C ASP A 425 21.32 22.33 0.02
N SER A 426 22.38 21.68 0.52
CA SER A 426 23.29 22.25 1.55
C SER A 426 24.72 21.82 1.32
#